data_AF-A0A521NXX3-F1
#
_entry.id   AF-A0A521NXX3-F1
#
_cell.length_a   1.000
_cell.length_b   1.000
_cell.length_c   1.000
_cell.angle_alpha   90.00
_cell.angle_beta   90.00
_cell.angle_gamma   90.00
#
_symmetry.space_group_name_H-M   'P 1'
#
loop_
_entity.id
_entity.type
_entity.pdbx_description
1 polymer ?
#
loop_
_entity_poly.entity_id
_entity_poly.type
_entity_poly.pdbx_seq_one_letter_code
_entity_poly.pdbx_strand_id
1 'polypeptide(L)'
;MARLIDCYSAFVSFGLALDAAIAANRPALAHDAAQIQARQLLDAARERARAAATPLLPAQLESAAFAMVAWIDEILARHPGAGQGAAPLQVQLFASNNAHSEFFHHLSALGARDDEVREVYWHALALGFKGQYYFEHGDRGELGKLKDLHGRQLRQQPLALGSLAQQHITPQPYDGPDPPAPIDMHRRDRSLLRASAALALLVPLLYLLWAWLAGAPRPEADLAQRVEQQLQSYACADLAVAVEAGGTLKVSGFVSLPADVANVQHDVGQLPGVKAPRFELGVRVWPHCEVFAILKPYQARNADKAYGLGLDLPSARQRRLREGDTVRVEVTAPRHDSVLWVDYYTADGSVMHLNAGRAPTRLHAGEKLELGRDIPSSWLVSPPFGSVLVTVISSPMPFHETADRPPFELASAYLLQLREALAANKGGDRLIADFVFLETEAR
;
A
#
# COMPACT_ATOMS: atom_id res chain seq x y z
N MET A 1 25.50 30.01 3.60
CA MET A 1 25.73 28.90 4.55
C MET A 1 25.72 27.61 3.75
N ALA A 2 26.61 26.66 4.04
CA ALA A 2 26.62 25.37 3.34
C ALA A 2 25.39 24.55 3.77
N ARG A 3 24.65 24.00 2.80
CA ARG A 3 23.50 23.13 3.05
C ARG A 3 23.99 21.74 3.44
N LEU A 4 23.12 20.96 4.09
CA LEU A 4 23.42 19.58 4.46
C LEU A 4 23.81 18.74 3.24
N ILE A 5 23.11 18.90 2.12
CA ILE A 5 23.42 18.17 0.88
C ILE A 5 24.84 18.46 0.35
N ASP A 6 25.36 19.66 0.56
CA ASP A 6 26.70 20.04 0.09
C ASP A 6 27.81 19.25 0.82
N CYS A 7 27.54 18.80 2.05
CA CYS A 7 28.45 17.95 2.83
C CYS A 7 28.64 16.55 2.18
N TYR A 8 27.65 16.07 1.43
CA TYR A 8 27.67 14.80 0.71
C TYR A 8 28.17 14.91 -0.73
N SER A 9 28.56 16.10 -1.20
CA SER A 9 28.99 16.33 -2.61
C SER A 9 30.06 15.34 -3.11
N ALA A 10 31.09 15.07 -2.31
CA ALA A 10 32.14 14.11 -2.66
C ALA A 10 31.63 12.66 -2.72
N PHE A 11 30.74 12.28 -1.80
CA PHE A 11 30.10 10.97 -1.76
C PHE A 11 29.17 10.77 -2.96
N VAL A 12 28.35 11.78 -3.28
CA VAL A 12 27.45 11.80 -4.44
C VAL A 12 28.24 11.72 -5.74
N SER A 13 29.30 12.52 -5.88
CA SER A 13 30.15 12.52 -7.08
C SER A 13 30.79 11.14 -7.31
N PHE A 14 31.27 10.50 -6.23
CA PHE A 14 31.79 9.14 -6.29
C PHE A 14 30.71 8.12 -6.72
N GLY A 15 29.52 8.17 -6.11
CA GLY A 15 28.42 7.27 -6.46
C GLY A 15 27.99 7.38 -7.92
N LEU A 16 27.89 8.60 -8.44
CA LEU A 16 27.56 8.84 -9.86
C LEU A 16 28.65 8.36 -10.82
N ALA A 17 29.92 8.58 -10.49
CA ALA A 17 31.04 8.09 -11.28
C ALA A 17 31.08 6.55 -11.29
N LEU A 18 30.81 5.92 -10.14
CA LEU A 18 30.70 4.48 -10.01
C LEU A 18 29.53 3.92 -10.84
N ASP A 19 28.35 4.53 -10.74
CA ASP A 19 27.16 4.11 -11.49
C ASP A 19 27.41 4.18 -13.01
N ALA A 20 27.96 5.29 -13.50
CA ALA A 20 28.32 5.45 -14.91
C ALA A 20 29.33 4.38 -15.37
N ALA A 21 30.32 4.04 -14.52
CA ALA A 21 31.31 3.02 -14.82
C ALA A 21 30.71 1.60 -14.83
N ILE A 22 29.78 1.29 -13.91
CA ILE A 22 29.03 0.03 -13.88
C ILE A 22 28.15 -0.10 -15.13
N ALA A 23 27.41 0.96 -15.49
CA ALA A 23 26.57 0.97 -16.69
C ALA A 23 27.38 0.77 -17.99
N ALA A 24 28.62 1.28 -18.03
CA ALA A 24 29.56 1.04 -19.13
C ALA A 24 30.29 -0.33 -19.06
N ASN A 25 29.97 -1.16 -18.06
CA ASN A 25 30.61 -2.44 -17.76
C ASN A 25 32.15 -2.33 -17.62
N ARG A 26 32.63 -1.22 -17.04
CA ARG A 26 34.05 -0.93 -16.80
C ARG A 26 34.26 -0.27 -15.42
N PRO A 27 33.84 -0.92 -14.31
CA PRO A 27 34.10 -0.36 -12.99
C PRO A 27 35.62 -0.25 -12.75
N ALA A 28 36.07 0.92 -12.31
CA ALA A 28 37.48 1.18 -12.06
C ALA A 28 37.99 0.53 -10.77
N LEU A 29 37.09 0.26 -9.82
CA LEU A 29 37.38 -0.35 -8.52
C LEU A 29 36.68 -1.70 -8.42
N ALA A 30 37.27 -2.61 -7.66
CA ALA A 30 36.56 -3.80 -7.20
C ALA A 30 35.43 -3.42 -6.23
N HIS A 31 34.43 -4.30 -6.08
CA HIS A 31 33.23 -4.02 -5.29
C HIS A 31 33.55 -3.67 -3.83
N ASP A 32 34.45 -4.42 -3.20
CA ASP A 32 34.92 -4.20 -1.83
C ASP A 32 35.65 -2.86 -1.68
N ALA A 33 36.56 -2.53 -2.60
CA ALA A 33 37.26 -1.25 -2.62
C ALA A 33 36.29 -0.08 -2.81
N ALA A 34 35.30 -0.24 -3.69
CA ALA A 34 34.25 0.76 -3.89
C ALA A 34 33.39 0.97 -2.64
N GLN A 35 33.04 -0.11 -1.93
CA GLN A 35 32.29 -0.03 -0.68
C GLN A 35 33.10 0.64 0.44
N ILE A 36 34.38 0.32 0.58
CA ILE A 36 35.30 0.96 1.55
C ILE A 36 35.41 2.46 1.26
N GLN A 37 35.58 2.83 -0.01
CA GLN A 37 35.68 4.24 -0.40
C GLN A 37 34.36 4.99 -0.16
N ALA A 38 33.21 4.38 -0.49
CA ALA A 38 31.90 4.94 -0.17
C ALA A 38 31.75 5.22 1.34
N ARG A 39 32.15 4.25 2.18
CA ARG A 39 32.11 4.39 3.63
C ARG A 39 32.99 5.53 4.15
N GLN A 40 34.23 5.63 3.67
CA GLN A 40 35.15 6.72 4.06
C GLN A 40 34.60 8.10 3.67
N LEU A 41 34.01 8.21 2.48
CA LEU A 41 33.39 9.45 2.01
C LEU A 41 32.15 9.82 2.83
N LEU A 42 31.34 8.83 3.22
CA LEU A 42 30.18 9.02 4.08
C LEU A 42 30.59 9.51 5.48
N ASP A 43 31.60 8.89 6.08
CA ASP A 43 32.09 9.27 7.40
C ASP A 43 32.67 10.70 7.36
N ALA A 44 33.41 11.06 6.31
CA ALA A 44 33.87 12.44 6.11
C ALA A 44 32.70 13.43 5.91
N ALA A 45 31.61 13.03 5.23
CA ALA A 45 30.42 13.86 5.08
C ALA A 45 29.71 14.09 6.42
N ARG A 46 29.61 13.06 7.27
CA ARG A 46 29.04 13.17 8.63
C ARG A 46 29.83 14.13 9.50
N GLU A 47 31.16 14.08 9.45
CA GLU A 47 32.00 15.03 10.19
C GLU A 47 31.80 16.48 9.73
N ARG A 48 31.71 16.73 8.41
CA ARG A 48 31.40 18.07 7.87
C ARG A 48 30.02 18.55 8.31
N ALA A 49 29.02 17.67 8.30
CA ALA A 49 27.66 18.01 8.71
C ALA A 49 27.57 18.33 10.21
N ARG A 50 28.31 17.61 11.07
CA ARG A 50 28.43 17.92 12.50
C ARG A 50 29.12 19.25 12.78
N ALA A 51 30.08 19.63 11.95
CA ALA A 51 30.82 20.89 12.07
C ALA A 51 30.12 22.09 11.43
N ALA A 52 28.93 21.91 10.83
CA ALA A 52 28.20 22.98 10.18
C ALA A 52 27.72 24.06 11.19
N ALA A 53 27.67 25.31 10.74
CA ALA A 53 27.29 26.45 11.58
C ALA A 53 25.84 26.36 12.12
N THR A 54 24.97 25.62 11.43
CA THR A 54 23.61 25.34 11.88
C THR A 54 23.56 23.90 12.42
N PRO A 55 23.47 23.71 13.75
CA PRO A 55 23.46 22.38 14.33
C PRO A 55 22.16 21.65 14.01
N LEU A 56 22.28 20.44 13.45
CA LEU A 56 21.19 19.50 13.23
C LEU A 56 21.07 18.53 14.41
N LEU A 57 19.86 18.01 14.64
CA LEU A 57 19.66 16.97 15.64
C LEU A 57 20.39 15.68 15.22
N PRO A 58 20.91 14.87 16.17
CA PRO A 58 21.55 13.60 15.85
C PRO A 58 20.67 12.70 14.97
N ALA A 59 19.36 12.64 15.25
CA ALA A 59 18.40 11.87 14.45
C ALA A 59 18.30 12.35 12.99
N GLN A 60 18.40 13.65 12.74
CA GLN A 60 18.38 14.22 11.39
C GLN A 60 19.65 13.88 10.61
N LEU A 61 20.81 13.90 11.27
CA LEU A 61 22.08 13.50 10.68
C LEU A 61 22.10 12.00 10.32
N GLU A 62 21.58 11.14 11.21
CA GLU A 62 21.48 9.70 10.94
C GLU A 62 20.47 9.42 9.82
N SER A 63 19.32 10.10 9.80
CA SER A 63 18.33 9.96 8.71
C SER A 63 18.90 10.39 7.35
N ALA A 64 19.65 11.50 7.29
CA ALA A 64 20.33 11.93 6.06
C ALA A 64 21.42 10.93 5.60
N ALA A 65 22.20 10.39 6.54
CA ALA A 65 23.19 9.36 6.24
C ALA A 65 22.54 8.06 5.76
N PHE A 66 21.40 7.67 6.33
CA PHE A 66 20.61 6.52 5.91
C PHE A 66 20.16 6.66 4.45
N ALA A 67 19.62 7.82 4.07
CA ALA A 67 19.20 8.08 2.69
C ALA A 67 20.34 7.88 1.68
N MET A 68 21.52 8.41 2.00
CA MET A 68 22.72 8.30 1.16
C MET A 68 23.25 6.86 1.09
N VAL A 69 23.15 6.10 2.18
CA VAL A 69 23.50 4.68 2.22
C VAL A 69 22.55 3.84 1.39
N ALA A 70 21.24 4.07 1.51
CA ALA A 70 20.23 3.37 0.69
C ALA A 70 20.51 3.57 -0.81
N TRP A 71 20.81 4.82 -1.21
CA TRP A 71 21.15 5.14 -2.60
C TRP A 71 22.44 4.48 -3.10
N ILE A 72 23.54 4.56 -2.34
CA ILE A 72 24.81 3.96 -2.80
C ILE A 72 24.76 2.43 -2.80
N ASP A 73 24.05 1.80 -1.86
CA ASP A 73 23.91 0.35 -1.81
C ASP A 73 23.13 -0.17 -3.02
N GLU A 74 22.15 0.58 -3.54
CA GLU A 74 21.45 0.24 -4.78
C GLU A 74 22.38 0.29 -6.02
N ILE A 75 23.34 1.22 -6.03
CA ILE A 75 24.37 1.29 -7.07
C ILE A 75 25.35 0.11 -6.92
N LEU A 76 25.86 -0.13 -5.71
CA LEU A 76 26.80 -1.22 -5.41
C LEU A 76 26.20 -2.60 -5.70
N ALA A 77 24.89 -2.79 -5.47
CA ALA A 77 24.19 -4.03 -5.79
C ALA A 77 24.21 -4.38 -7.29
N ARG A 78 24.36 -3.39 -8.18
CA ARG A 78 24.48 -3.60 -9.63
C ARG A 78 25.92 -3.83 -10.09
N HIS A 79 26.90 -3.72 -9.19
CA HIS A 79 28.30 -3.94 -9.52
C HIS A 79 28.55 -5.42 -9.90
N PRO A 80 29.37 -5.74 -10.93
CA PRO A 80 29.60 -7.12 -11.36
C PRO A 80 30.17 -8.05 -10.27
N GLY A 81 30.90 -7.49 -9.32
CA GLY A 81 31.45 -8.19 -8.15
C GLY A 81 30.52 -8.29 -6.93
N ALA A 82 29.24 -7.90 -7.05
CA ALA A 82 28.28 -7.98 -5.96
C ALA A 82 28.08 -9.44 -5.49
N GLY A 83 27.87 -9.63 -4.18
CA GLY A 83 27.60 -10.94 -3.56
C GLY A 83 28.81 -11.77 -3.13
N GLN A 84 30.04 -11.34 -3.45
CA GLN A 84 31.29 -12.05 -3.06
C GLN A 84 32.07 -11.34 -1.93
N GLY A 85 31.52 -10.28 -1.33
CA GLY A 85 32.21 -9.40 -0.39
C GLY A 85 31.48 -9.15 0.92
N ALA A 86 31.88 -8.11 1.62
CA ALA A 86 31.25 -7.68 2.87
C ALA A 86 29.77 -7.32 2.68
N ALA A 87 28.99 -7.40 3.77
CA ALA A 87 27.56 -7.07 3.77
C ALA A 87 27.32 -5.64 3.24
N PRO A 88 26.13 -5.31 2.70
CA PRO A 88 25.79 -3.93 2.28
C PRO A 88 25.97 -2.90 3.41
N LEU A 89 26.20 -1.64 3.07
CA LEU A 89 26.44 -0.58 4.07
C LEU A 89 25.23 -0.37 4.99
N GLN A 90 24.00 -0.55 4.51
CA GLN A 90 22.78 -0.52 5.32
C GLN A 90 22.81 -1.53 6.48
N VAL A 91 23.37 -2.73 6.27
CA VAL A 91 23.52 -3.75 7.30
C VAL A 91 24.63 -3.34 8.27
N GLN A 92 25.77 -2.89 7.74
CA GLN A 92 26.93 -2.53 8.54
C GLN A 92 26.71 -1.30 9.43
N LEU A 93 25.90 -0.35 8.99
CA LEU A 93 25.72 0.96 9.63
C LEU A 93 24.42 1.11 10.40
N PHE A 94 23.34 0.49 9.91
CA PHE A 94 21.99 0.74 10.41
C PHE A 94 21.27 -0.53 10.85
N ALA A 95 21.93 -1.70 10.79
CA ALA A 95 21.32 -3.00 11.07
C ALA A 95 20.03 -3.25 10.25
N SER A 96 19.92 -2.63 9.07
CA SER A 96 18.78 -2.76 8.17
C SER A 96 19.17 -3.62 6.96
N ASN A 97 18.25 -4.47 6.53
CA ASN A 97 18.32 -5.21 5.27
C ASN A 97 17.23 -4.78 4.28
N ASN A 98 16.48 -3.72 4.59
CA ASN A 98 15.28 -3.29 3.88
C ASN A 98 15.33 -1.77 3.57
N ALA A 99 16.53 -1.22 3.39
CA ALA A 99 16.71 0.22 3.18
C ALA A 99 15.97 0.72 1.93
N HIS A 100 15.74 -0.15 0.94
CA HIS A 100 14.97 0.16 -0.26
C HIS A 100 13.51 0.56 0.02
N SER A 101 12.92 0.10 1.12
CA SER A 101 11.55 0.44 1.53
C SER A 101 11.54 1.41 2.72
N GLU A 102 12.41 1.18 3.72
CA GLU A 102 12.56 2.07 4.89
C GLU A 102 12.89 3.52 4.50
N PHE A 103 13.58 3.73 3.38
CA PHE A 103 13.81 5.06 2.81
C PHE A 103 12.50 5.85 2.66
N PHE A 104 11.45 5.25 2.12
CA PHE A 104 10.17 5.93 1.88
C PHE A 104 9.38 6.13 3.17
N HIS A 105 9.52 5.23 4.14
CA HIS A 105 8.98 5.42 5.49
C HIS A 105 9.63 6.63 6.19
N HIS A 106 10.95 6.76 6.15
CA HIS A 106 11.63 7.92 6.70
C HIS A 106 11.24 9.22 5.98
N LEU A 107 11.18 9.20 4.64
CA LEU A 107 10.79 10.36 3.82
C LEU A 107 9.37 10.86 4.13
N SER A 108 8.42 9.95 4.29
CA SER A 108 7.03 10.27 4.66
C SER A 108 6.87 10.77 6.09
N ALA A 109 7.75 10.35 7.00
CA ALA A 109 7.77 10.80 8.40
C ALA A 109 8.38 12.19 8.59
N LEU A 110 9.06 12.76 7.58
CA LEU A 110 9.69 14.08 7.69
C LEU A 110 8.65 15.19 7.89
N GLY A 111 8.84 15.99 8.94
CA GLY A 111 7.99 17.12 9.26
C GLY A 111 8.39 18.42 8.55
N ALA A 112 7.71 19.51 8.90
CA ALA A 112 7.99 20.84 8.35
C ALA A 112 9.37 21.41 8.73
N ARG A 113 10.01 20.88 9.78
CA ARG A 113 11.32 21.33 10.28
C ARG A 113 12.50 20.52 9.74
N ASP A 114 12.24 19.50 8.93
CA ASP A 114 13.25 18.59 8.40
C ASP A 114 13.62 18.93 6.95
N ASP A 115 13.65 20.23 6.61
CA ASP A 115 13.84 20.68 5.24
C ASP A 115 15.22 20.32 4.66
N GLU A 116 16.29 20.45 5.44
CA GLU A 116 17.64 19.98 5.08
C GLU A 116 17.70 18.47 4.83
N VAL A 117 17.03 17.67 5.66
CA VAL A 117 16.99 16.21 5.51
C VAL A 117 16.14 15.84 4.30
N ARG A 118 15.00 16.51 4.10
CA ARG A 118 14.14 16.33 2.93
C ARG A 118 14.89 16.61 1.63
N GLU A 119 15.75 17.62 1.62
CA GLU A 119 16.60 17.93 0.46
C GLU A 119 17.55 16.77 0.14
N VAL A 120 18.14 16.12 1.14
CA VAL A 120 19.01 14.93 0.97
C VAL A 120 18.24 13.76 0.37
N TYR A 121 17.06 13.43 0.90
CA TYR A 121 16.20 12.38 0.35
C TYR A 121 15.74 12.69 -1.07
N TRP A 122 15.32 13.93 -1.32
CA TRP A 122 14.89 14.36 -2.64
C TRP A 122 16.02 14.25 -3.66
N HIS A 123 17.26 14.62 -3.29
CA HIS A 123 18.41 14.45 -4.17
C HIS A 123 18.70 12.98 -4.47
N ALA A 124 18.61 12.07 -3.49
CA ALA A 124 18.76 10.63 -3.77
C ALA A 124 17.77 10.14 -4.85
N LEU A 125 16.50 10.56 -4.77
CA LEU A 125 15.49 10.26 -5.79
C LEU A 125 15.82 10.90 -7.16
N ALA A 126 16.23 12.16 -7.16
CA ALA A 126 16.62 12.87 -8.39
C ALA A 126 17.83 12.23 -9.07
N LEU A 127 18.73 11.63 -8.29
CA LEU A 127 19.91 10.90 -8.73
C LEU A 127 19.64 9.43 -9.07
N GLY A 128 18.36 9.03 -9.16
CA GLY A 128 17.96 7.74 -9.72
C GLY A 128 17.74 6.63 -8.70
N PHE A 129 17.74 6.91 -7.39
CA PHE A 129 17.29 5.94 -6.39
C PHE A 129 15.85 5.49 -6.69
N LYS A 130 15.64 4.18 -6.81
CA LYS A 130 14.32 3.61 -7.06
C LYS A 130 13.74 2.93 -5.81
N GLY A 131 14.57 2.24 -5.05
CA GLY A 131 14.17 1.43 -3.91
C GLY A 131 13.03 0.47 -4.25
N GLN A 132 11.97 0.47 -3.43
CA GLN A 132 10.77 -0.36 -3.63
C GLN A 132 10.05 -0.14 -4.98
N TYR A 133 10.33 0.96 -5.69
CA TYR A 133 9.74 1.28 -7.00
C TYR A 133 10.66 0.93 -8.18
N TYR A 134 11.52 -0.10 -8.04
CA TYR A 134 12.50 -0.50 -9.07
C TYR A 134 11.91 -0.78 -10.47
N PHE A 135 10.64 -1.16 -10.53
CA PHE A 135 9.89 -1.45 -11.75
C PHE A 135 9.43 -0.20 -12.54
N GLU A 136 9.42 0.98 -11.89
CA GLU A 136 9.03 2.22 -12.57
C GLU A 136 10.14 2.74 -13.50
N HIS A 137 9.71 3.36 -14.60
CA HIS A 137 10.58 3.94 -15.61
C HIS A 137 10.19 5.40 -15.87
N GLY A 138 11.13 6.30 -15.59
CA GLY A 138 10.93 7.75 -15.67
C GLY A 138 10.01 8.29 -14.57
N ASP A 139 9.59 9.55 -14.70
CA ASP A 139 8.88 10.29 -13.65
C ASP A 139 7.35 10.30 -13.82
N ARG A 140 6.78 9.31 -14.52
CA ARG A 140 5.31 9.22 -14.74
C ARG A 140 4.55 8.42 -13.68
N GLY A 141 5.27 7.67 -12.83
CA GLY A 141 4.71 6.83 -11.77
C GLY A 141 4.73 7.50 -10.39
N GLU A 142 4.70 6.67 -9.34
CA GLU A 142 4.76 7.11 -7.94
C GLU A 142 6.07 7.82 -7.59
N LEU A 143 7.21 7.39 -8.15
CA LEU A 143 8.49 8.09 -7.95
C LEU A 143 8.43 9.54 -8.42
N GLY A 144 7.78 9.79 -9.56
CA GLY A 144 7.56 11.14 -10.07
C GLY A 144 6.70 11.98 -9.14
N LYS A 145 5.61 11.39 -8.63
CA LYS A 145 4.72 12.06 -7.65
C LYS A 145 5.46 12.40 -6.36
N LEU A 146 6.30 11.51 -5.85
CA LEU A 146 7.10 11.74 -4.64
C LEU A 146 8.15 12.85 -4.84
N LYS A 147 8.83 12.86 -5.99
CA LYS A 147 9.76 13.94 -6.37
C LYS A 147 9.02 15.28 -6.43
N ASP A 148 7.85 15.33 -7.06
CA ASP A 148 7.05 16.56 -7.14
C ASP A 148 6.55 17.03 -5.77
N LEU A 149 6.01 16.10 -4.97
CA LEU A 149 5.46 16.40 -3.65
C LEU A 149 6.51 16.98 -2.71
N HIS A 150 7.67 16.33 -2.62
CA HIS A 150 8.74 16.76 -1.73
C HIS A 150 9.57 17.90 -2.30
N GLY A 151 9.72 17.97 -3.63
CA GLY A 151 10.41 19.08 -4.31
C GLY A 151 9.75 20.43 -4.03
N ARG A 152 8.41 20.49 -4.03
CA ARG A 152 7.66 21.72 -3.69
C ARG A 152 7.86 22.18 -2.24
N GLN A 153 8.28 21.29 -1.35
CA GLN A 153 8.51 21.58 0.07
C GLN A 153 9.95 22.00 0.37
N LEU A 154 10.85 21.95 -0.62
CA LEU A 154 12.25 22.36 -0.45
C LEU A 154 12.36 23.89 -0.39
N ARG A 155 13.35 24.39 0.36
CA ARG A 155 13.70 25.83 0.37
C ARG A 155 14.01 26.34 -1.04
N GLN A 156 14.76 25.56 -1.82
CA GLN A 156 15.01 25.80 -3.22
C GLN A 156 14.19 24.82 -4.03
N GLN A 157 13.05 25.28 -4.52
CA GLN A 157 12.16 24.43 -5.30
C GLN A 157 12.81 24.10 -6.65
N PRO A 158 12.86 22.81 -7.03
CA PRO A 158 13.34 22.40 -8.34
C PRO A 158 12.38 22.91 -9.42
N LEU A 159 12.93 23.32 -10.56
CA LEU A 159 12.14 23.80 -11.69
C LEU A 159 11.33 22.65 -12.28
N ALA A 160 10.02 22.87 -12.47
CA ALA A 160 9.19 21.92 -13.20
C ALA A 160 9.54 21.95 -14.69
N LEU A 161 10.18 20.90 -15.21
CA LEU A 161 10.59 20.81 -16.62
C LEU A 161 9.42 21.01 -17.60
N GLY A 162 8.20 20.60 -17.22
CA GLY A 162 6.99 20.84 -18.01
C GLY A 162 6.58 22.32 -18.09
N SER A 163 6.87 23.13 -17.06
CA SER A 163 6.61 24.58 -17.08
C SER A 163 7.72 25.35 -17.78
N LEU A 164 8.95 24.82 -17.85
CA LEU A 164 10.07 25.46 -18.53
C LEU A 164 9.82 25.64 -20.03
N ALA A 165 9.07 24.73 -20.66
CA ALA A 165 8.63 24.88 -22.06
C ALA A 165 7.67 26.06 -22.28
N GLN A 166 7.01 26.53 -21.21
CA GLN A 166 6.03 27.61 -21.22
C GLN A 166 6.58 28.89 -20.56
N GLN A 167 7.72 28.79 -19.89
CA GLN A 167 8.37 29.91 -19.22
C GLN A 167 9.39 30.55 -20.16
N HIS A 168 9.32 31.86 -20.23
CA HIS A 168 10.22 32.69 -21.02
C HIS A 168 11.57 32.83 -20.31
N ILE A 169 12.51 31.92 -20.58
CA ILE A 169 13.80 31.81 -19.86
C ILE A 169 14.81 32.90 -20.30
N THR A 170 14.56 33.64 -21.39
CA THR A 170 15.46 34.71 -21.88
C THR A 170 14.73 35.99 -22.24
N PRO A 171 15.30 37.18 -21.95
CA PRO A 171 14.71 38.49 -22.28
C PRO A 171 14.91 38.92 -23.76
N GLN A 172 14.80 38.00 -24.73
CA GLN A 172 14.84 38.29 -26.18
C GLN A 172 13.44 38.11 -26.81
N PRO A 173 13.12 38.80 -27.93
CA PRO A 173 11.83 39.47 -28.07
C PRO A 173 10.71 38.51 -28.47
N TYR A 174 9.74 38.35 -27.56
CA TYR A 174 8.45 37.70 -27.78
C TYR A 174 7.46 38.57 -28.58
N ASP A 175 7.96 39.60 -29.30
CA ASP A 175 7.13 40.49 -30.13
C ASP A 175 6.73 39.84 -31.47
N GLY A 176 7.18 38.61 -31.75
CA GLY A 176 6.73 37.80 -32.87
C GLY A 176 5.63 36.83 -32.44
N PRO A 177 4.50 36.72 -33.17
CA PRO A 177 3.55 35.64 -32.94
C PRO A 177 4.22 34.29 -33.17
N ASP A 178 3.95 33.32 -32.29
CA ASP A 178 4.45 31.95 -32.42
C ASP A 178 4.13 31.39 -33.82
N PRO A 179 5.05 30.58 -34.42
CA PRO A 179 4.75 29.92 -35.68
C PRO A 179 3.50 29.04 -35.50
N PRO A 180 2.52 29.13 -36.41
CA PRO A 180 1.31 28.34 -36.31
C PRO A 180 1.68 26.85 -36.31
N ALA A 181 1.20 26.13 -35.29
CA ALA A 181 1.38 24.70 -35.19
C ALA A 181 0.88 24.00 -36.47
N PRO A 182 1.55 22.92 -36.92
CA PRO A 182 1.16 22.19 -38.11
C PRO A 182 -0.33 21.80 -38.05
N ILE A 183 -1.07 22.14 -39.10
CA ILE A 183 -2.51 21.90 -39.19
C ILE A 183 -2.74 20.39 -39.20
N ASP A 184 -3.29 19.87 -38.10
CA ASP A 184 -3.70 18.47 -37.95
C ASP A 184 -4.92 18.18 -38.85
N MET A 185 -4.67 17.50 -39.97
CA MET A 185 -5.67 17.16 -40.99
C MET A 185 -6.76 16.21 -40.45
N HIS A 186 -6.56 15.60 -39.27
CA HIS A 186 -7.56 14.76 -38.58
C HIS A 186 -8.68 15.54 -37.87
N ARG A 187 -8.70 16.88 -37.95
CA ARG A 187 -9.74 17.70 -37.29
C ARG A 187 -11.15 17.46 -37.85
N ARG A 188 -11.29 17.12 -39.14
CA ARG A 188 -12.58 16.79 -39.78
C ARG A 188 -13.11 15.42 -39.36
N ASP A 189 -12.24 14.41 -39.25
CA ASP A 189 -12.62 13.09 -38.74
C ASP A 189 -13.04 13.14 -37.27
N ARG A 190 -12.34 13.94 -36.46
CA ARG A 190 -12.70 14.16 -35.04
C ARG A 190 -14.05 14.86 -34.87
N SER A 191 -14.48 15.74 -35.78
CA SER A 191 -15.82 16.35 -35.70
C SER A 191 -16.95 15.38 -36.03
N LEU A 192 -16.73 14.47 -36.99
CA LEU A 192 -17.70 13.41 -37.33
C LEU A 192 -17.77 12.36 -36.22
N LEU A 193 -16.63 11.98 -35.63
CA LEU A 193 -16.56 11.11 -34.45
C LEU A 193 -17.22 11.73 -33.20
N ARG A 194 -17.08 13.05 -32.98
CA ARG A 194 -17.75 13.74 -31.87
C ARG A 194 -19.26 13.83 -32.07
N ALA A 195 -19.72 14.04 -33.30
CA ALA A 195 -21.15 14.07 -33.61
C ALA A 195 -21.80 12.68 -33.46
N SER A 196 -21.13 11.62 -33.93
CA SER A 196 -21.61 10.24 -33.74
C SER A 196 -21.55 9.81 -32.27
N ALA A 197 -20.50 10.18 -31.54
CA ALA A 197 -20.41 9.94 -30.09
C ALA A 197 -21.50 10.70 -29.31
N ALA A 198 -21.78 11.96 -29.66
CA ALA A 198 -22.84 12.74 -29.03
C ALA A 198 -24.22 12.13 -29.28
N LEU A 199 -24.48 11.64 -30.49
CA LEU A 199 -25.73 10.96 -30.83
C LEU A 199 -25.85 9.61 -30.11
N ALA A 200 -24.76 8.85 -30.03
CA ALA A 200 -24.69 7.59 -29.28
C ALA A 200 -24.86 7.78 -27.77
N LEU A 201 -24.54 8.97 -27.23
CA LEU A 201 -24.78 9.35 -25.83
C LEU A 201 -26.22 9.85 -25.61
N LEU A 202 -26.79 10.58 -26.58
CA LEU A 202 -28.13 11.18 -26.48
C LEU A 202 -29.25 10.14 -26.41
N VAL A 203 -29.16 9.08 -27.20
CA VAL A 203 -30.17 8.01 -27.23
C VAL A 203 -30.30 7.28 -25.88
N PRO A 204 -29.23 6.79 -25.24
CA PRO A 204 -29.32 6.18 -23.91
C PRO A 204 -29.67 7.22 -22.83
N LEU A 205 -29.24 8.48 -22.94
CA LEU A 205 -29.67 9.55 -22.03
C LEU A 205 -31.18 9.79 -22.08
N LEU A 206 -31.76 9.82 -23.28
CA LEU A 206 -33.21 9.97 -23.48
C LEU A 206 -33.97 8.73 -22.97
N TYR A 207 -33.43 7.53 -23.16
CA TYR A 207 -33.98 6.30 -22.61
C TYR A 207 -33.95 6.28 -21.08
N LEU A 208 -32.82 6.69 -20.49
CA LEU A 208 -32.68 6.83 -19.04
C LEU A 208 -33.65 7.88 -18.49
N LEU A 209 -33.81 9.02 -19.17
CA LEU A 209 -34.76 10.07 -18.78
C LEU A 209 -36.21 9.55 -18.79
N TRP A 210 -36.57 8.76 -19.81
CA TRP A 210 -37.88 8.11 -19.90
C TRP A 210 -38.09 7.06 -18.79
N ALA A 211 -37.08 6.23 -18.51
CA ALA A 211 -37.13 5.25 -17.43
C ALA A 211 -37.25 5.93 -16.04
N TRP A 212 -36.59 7.09 -15.86
CA TRP A 212 -36.67 7.90 -14.64
C TRP A 212 -38.06 8.51 -14.43
N LEU A 213 -38.73 8.91 -15.52
CA LEU A 213 -40.09 9.46 -15.48
C LEU A 213 -41.18 8.37 -15.35
N ALA A 214 -40.92 7.15 -15.83
CA ALA A 214 -41.87 6.03 -15.80
C ALA A 214 -41.80 5.20 -14.50
N GLY A 215 -40.68 5.24 -13.77
CA GLY A 215 -40.53 4.56 -12.49
C GLY A 215 -40.95 5.45 -11.32
N ALA A 216 -42.20 5.35 -10.86
CA ALA A 216 -42.60 5.96 -9.60
C ALA A 216 -41.78 5.31 -8.45
N PRO A 217 -40.97 6.07 -7.69
CA PRO A 217 -40.19 5.50 -6.59
C PRO A 217 -41.12 5.00 -5.50
N ARG A 218 -40.89 3.78 -5.01
CA ARG A 218 -41.50 3.34 -3.76
C ARG A 218 -40.83 4.14 -2.63
N PRO A 219 -41.57 4.93 -1.83
CA PRO A 219 -40.98 5.82 -0.82
C PRO A 219 -40.12 5.10 0.23
N GLU A 220 -40.35 3.81 0.46
CA GLU A 220 -39.55 2.98 1.36
C GLU A 220 -38.18 2.58 0.78
N ALA A 221 -38.12 2.30 -0.53
CA ALA A 221 -36.85 2.06 -1.22
C ALA A 221 -35.99 3.33 -1.25
N ASP A 222 -36.63 4.49 -1.39
CA ASP A 222 -35.96 5.80 -1.39
C ASP A 222 -35.38 6.18 -0.01
N LEU A 223 -36.01 5.79 1.10
CA LEU A 223 -35.43 6.01 2.44
C LEU A 223 -34.21 5.12 2.67
N ALA A 224 -34.32 3.81 2.43
CA ALA A 224 -33.21 2.87 2.63
C ALA A 224 -32.00 3.24 1.76
N GLN A 225 -32.24 3.60 0.50
CA GLN A 225 -31.18 3.99 -0.43
C GLN A 225 -30.49 5.31 -0.04
N ARG A 226 -31.22 6.29 0.50
CA ARG A 226 -30.63 7.53 1.04
C ARG A 226 -29.78 7.27 2.27
N VAL A 227 -30.25 6.43 3.19
CA VAL A 227 -29.49 6.03 4.37
C VAL A 227 -28.21 5.31 3.92
N GLU A 228 -28.31 4.37 3.00
CA GLU A 228 -27.15 3.61 2.49
C GLU A 228 -26.13 4.52 1.79
N GLN A 229 -26.58 5.51 1.01
CA GLN A 229 -25.70 6.51 0.41
C GLN A 229 -24.99 7.38 1.45
N GLN A 230 -25.67 7.73 2.55
CA GLN A 230 -25.03 8.44 3.67
C GLN A 230 -23.98 7.56 4.35
N LEU A 231 -24.25 6.26 4.54
CA LEU A 231 -23.31 5.34 5.20
C LEU A 231 -22.05 5.07 4.37
N GLN A 232 -22.09 5.26 3.05
CA GLN A 232 -20.92 5.14 2.18
C GLN A 232 -19.85 6.22 2.41
N SER A 233 -20.12 7.29 3.18
CA SER A 233 -19.12 8.30 3.51
C SER A 233 -18.06 7.82 4.51
N TYR A 234 -18.33 6.73 5.22
CA TYR A 234 -17.43 6.20 6.25
C TYR A 234 -16.32 5.36 5.62
N ALA A 235 -15.07 5.76 5.85
CA ALA A 235 -13.91 5.05 5.33
C ALA A 235 -13.66 3.75 6.10
N CYS A 236 -13.39 2.66 5.37
CA CYS A 236 -13.12 1.33 5.92
C CYS A 236 -14.27 0.85 6.85
N ALA A 237 -15.51 1.02 6.38
CA ALA A 237 -16.73 0.57 7.04
C ALA A 237 -17.54 -0.33 6.10
N ASP A 238 -18.26 -1.29 6.67
CA ASP A 238 -19.27 -2.08 5.96
C ASP A 238 -20.53 -2.04 6.81
N LEU A 239 -21.48 -1.23 6.38
CA LEU A 239 -22.73 -0.97 7.07
C LEU A 239 -23.87 -1.36 6.14
N ALA A 240 -24.76 -2.21 6.64
CA ALA A 240 -25.95 -2.66 5.93
C ALA A 240 -27.19 -2.08 6.59
N VAL A 241 -28.18 -1.75 5.77
CA VAL A 241 -29.46 -1.23 6.22
C VAL A 241 -30.55 -2.24 5.87
N ALA A 242 -31.32 -2.65 6.86
CA ALA A 242 -32.50 -3.48 6.68
C ALA A 242 -33.73 -2.75 7.23
N VAL A 243 -34.84 -2.78 6.50
CA VAL A 243 -36.13 -2.28 7.00
C VAL A 243 -36.87 -3.46 7.63
N GLU A 244 -37.08 -3.43 8.95
CA GLU A 244 -37.86 -4.46 9.65
C GLU A 244 -39.36 -4.28 9.43
N ALA A 245 -40.12 -5.36 9.67
CA ALA A 245 -41.58 -5.34 9.65
C ALA A 245 -42.11 -4.27 10.62
N GLY A 246 -42.78 -3.24 10.08
CA GLY A 246 -43.23 -2.07 10.83
C GLY A 246 -42.48 -0.77 10.53
N GLY A 247 -41.56 -0.78 9.56
CA GLY A 247 -40.89 0.44 9.07
C GLY A 247 -39.76 0.94 9.96
N THR A 248 -39.29 0.10 10.90
CA THR A 248 -38.14 0.41 11.75
C THR A 248 -36.85 0.07 10.99
N LEU A 249 -35.91 1.01 10.93
CA LEU A 249 -34.62 0.78 10.29
C LEU A 249 -33.66 0.07 11.23
N LYS A 250 -33.04 -1.01 10.76
CA LYS A 250 -31.95 -1.71 11.43
C LYS A 250 -30.67 -1.45 10.63
N VAL A 251 -29.69 -0.82 11.28
CA VAL A 251 -28.35 -0.63 10.73
C VAL A 251 -27.40 -1.58 11.44
N SER A 252 -26.72 -2.44 10.70
CA SER A 252 -25.75 -3.39 11.25
C SER A 252 -24.43 -3.34 10.48
N GLY A 253 -23.34 -3.73 11.14
CA GLY A 253 -22.04 -3.78 10.50
C GLY A 253 -20.91 -3.26 11.39
N PHE A 254 -19.91 -2.64 10.77
CA PHE A 254 -18.78 -2.06 11.51
C PHE A 254 -18.24 -0.77 10.90
N VAL A 255 -17.55 -0.01 11.75
CA VAL A 255 -16.80 1.20 11.40
C VAL A 255 -15.33 1.07 11.81
N SER A 256 -14.47 1.92 11.26
CA SER A 256 -13.02 1.84 11.51
C SER A 256 -12.56 2.53 12.79
N LEU A 257 -13.29 3.55 13.26
CA LEU A 257 -12.98 4.30 14.47
C LEU A 257 -14.08 4.14 15.53
N PRO A 258 -13.73 4.05 16.82
CA PRO A 258 -14.73 4.03 17.90
C PRO A 258 -15.66 5.24 17.89
N ALA A 259 -15.14 6.42 17.53
CA ALA A 259 -15.93 7.65 17.44
C ALA A 259 -17.02 7.57 16.35
N ASP A 260 -16.76 6.81 15.28
CA ASP A 260 -17.70 6.70 14.15
C ASP A 260 -18.96 5.92 14.50
N VAL A 261 -18.94 5.10 15.56
CA VAL A 261 -20.15 4.43 16.06
C VAL A 261 -21.19 5.47 16.49
N ALA A 262 -20.76 6.48 17.25
CA ALA A 262 -21.64 7.55 17.69
C ALA A 262 -22.06 8.45 16.53
N ASN A 263 -21.15 8.71 15.58
CA ASN A 263 -21.44 9.52 14.39
C ASN A 263 -22.51 8.84 13.50
N VAL A 264 -22.39 7.53 13.24
CA VAL A 264 -23.39 6.76 12.48
C VAL A 264 -24.77 6.80 13.16
N GLN A 265 -24.81 6.62 14.48
CA GLN A 265 -26.06 6.68 15.24
C GLN A 265 -26.71 8.06 15.15
N HIS A 266 -25.90 9.12 15.23
CA HIS A 266 -26.36 10.49 15.10
C HIS A 266 -26.88 10.78 13.69
N ASP A 267 -26.09 10.51 12.66
CA ASP A 267 -26.39 10.80 11.27
C ASP A 267 -27.68 10.10 10.82
N VAL A 268 -27.81 8.80 11.10
CA VAL A 268 -29.00 8.02 10.75
C VAL A 268 -30.22 8.49 11.55
N GLY A 269 -30.03 8.87 12.82
CA GLY A 269 -31.11 9.38 13.66
C GLY A 269 -31.66 10.74 13.23
N GLN A 270 -30.86 11.57 12.55
CA GLN A 270 -31.28 12.89 12.04
C GLN A 270 -31.94 12.83 10.65
N LEU A 271 -31.92 11.67 9.97
CA LEU A 271 -32.46 11.57 8.62
C LEU A 271 -33.99 11.67 8.60
N PRO A 272 -34.57 12.50 7.70
CA PRO A 272 -36.02 12.64 7.60
C PRO A 272 -36.71 11.31 7.26
N GLY A 273 -37.70 10.92 8.06
CA GLY A 273 -38.47 9.69 7.85
C GLY A 273 -37.96 8.47 8.62
N VAL A 274 -36.79 8.57 9.27
CA VAL A 274 -36.28 7.52 10.18
C VAL A 274 -36.99 7.59 11.53
N LYS A 275 -37.58 6.47 11.96
CA LYS A 275 -38.23 6.36 13.28
C LYS A 275 -37.58 5.23 14.09
N ALA A 276 -37.01 5.60 15.23
CA ALA A 276 -36.40 4.69 16.22
C ALA A 276 -35.45 3.62 15.63
N PRO A 277 -34.36 4.01 14.95
CA PRO A 277 -33.45 3.08 14.31
C PRO A 277 -32.75 2.18 15.35
N ARG A 278 -32.58 0.90 15.02
CA ARG A 278 -31.81 -0.06 15.80
C ARG A 278 -30.41 -0.19 15.22
N PHE A 279 -29.40 -0.23 16.10
CA PHE A 279 -28.00 -0.27 15.71
C PHE A 279 -27.31 -1.51 16.27
N GLU A 280 -26.70 -2.30 15.39
CA GLU A 280 -25.80 -3.42 15.72
C GLU A 280 -24.44 -3.13 15.09
N LEU A 281 -23.70 -2.20 15.71
CA LEU A 281 -22.44 -1.68 15.19
C LEU A 281 -21.25 -2.20 15.99
N GLY A 282 -20.24 -2.71 15.29
CA GLY A 282 -18.91 -3.02 15.83
C GLY A 282 -17.84 -2.05 15.36
N VAL A 283 -16.64 -2.18 15.93
CA VAL A 283 -15.44 -1.44 15.46
C VAL A 283 -14.46 -2.44 14.86
N ARG A 284 -13.93 -2.14 13.67
CA ARG A 284 -12.87 -2.90 13.02
C ARG A 284 -11.83 -1.94 12.45
N VAL A 285 -10.73 -1.81 13.17
CA VAL A 285 -9.63 -0.91 12.80
C VAL A 285 -8.92 -1.43 11.55
N TRP A 286 -8.41 -0.52 10.72
CA TRP A 286 -7.49 -0.86 9.63
C TRP A 286 -6.29 -1.65 10.19
N PRO A 287 -5.81 -2.72 9.52
CA PRO A 287 -6.16 -3.20 8.18
C PRO A 287 -7.37 -4.14 8.11
N HIS A 288 -7.91 -4.58 9.26
CA HIS A 288 -8.89 -5.67 9.31
C HIS A 288 -10.20 -5.39 8.55
N CYS A 289 -10.68 -4.15 8.58
CA CYS A 289 -11.84 -3.72 7.80
C CYS A 289 -11.62 -3.86 6.28
N GLU A 290 -10.41 -3.56 5.81
CA GLU A 290 -10.06 -3.63 4.38
C GLU A 290 -9.99 -5.09 3.91
N VAL A 291 -9.34 -5.95 4.71
CA VAL A 291 -9.27 -7.39 4.46
C VAL A 291 -10.66 -8.00 4.39
N PHE A 292 -11.53 -7.64 5.34
CA PHE A 292 -12.91 -8.09 5.34
C PHE A 292 -13.65 -7.66 4.07
N ALA A 293 -13.50 -6.41 3.64
CA ALA A 293 -14.14 -5.91 2.42
C ALA A 293 -13.66 -6.67 1.18
N ILE A 294 -12.38 -7.02 1.11
CA ILE A 294 -11.79 -7.83 0.03
C ILE A 294 -12.37 -9.25 0.05
N LEU A 295 -12.44 -9.90 1.22
CA LEU A 295 -12.75 -11.32 1.33
C LEU A 295 -14.24 -11.66 1.49
N LYS A 296 -15.08 -10.69 1.89
CA LYS A 296 -16.54 -10.86 2.08
C LYS A 296 -17.24 -11.54 0.90
N PRO A 297 -17.01 -11.16 -0.38
CA PRO A 297 -17.65 -11.82 -1.52
C PRO A 297 -17.26 -13.30 -1.66
N TYR A 298 -16.02 -13.65 -1.28
CA TYR A 298 -15.49 -15.01 -1.37
C TYR A 298 -15.97 -15.90 -0.22
N GLN A 299 -16.20 -15.33 0.97
CA GLN A 299 -16.84 -16.03 2.08
C GLN A 299 -18.33 -16.26 1.81
N ALA A 300 -19.04 -15.25 1.29
CA ALA A 300 -20.43 -15.42 0.87
C ALA A 300 -20.57 -16.55 -0.16
N ARG A 301 -19.67 -16.58 -1.16
CA ARG A 301 -19.62 -17.67 -2.14
C ARG A 301 -19.36 -19.05 -1.52
N ASN A 302 -18.45 -19.15 -0.55
CA ASN A 302 -18.19 -20.40 0.18
C ASN A 302 -19.48 -20.93 0.84
N ALA A 303 -20.22 -20.04 1.50
CA ALA A 303 -21.48 -20.37 2.17
C ALA A 303 -22.60 -20.71 1.16
N ASP A 304 -22.85 -19.85 0.17
CA ASP A 304 -23.94 -19.99 -0.80
C ASP A 304 -23.82 -21.26 -1.64
N LYS A 305 -22.60 -21.64 -2.00
CA LYS A 305 -22.30 -22.86 -2.78
C LYS A 305 -22.00 -24.06 -1.90
N ALA A 306 -21.98 -23.88 -0.58
CA ALA A 306 -21.65 -24.89 0.41
C ALA A 306 -20.33 -25.64 0.10
N TYR A 307 -19.30 -24.93 -0.37
CA TYR A 307 -18.03 -25.55 -0.76
C TYR A 307 -17.30 -26.22 0.41
N GLY A 308 -17.58 -25.80 1.64
CA GLY A 308 -17.14 -26.47 2.86
C GLY A 308 -15.72 -26.15 3.29
N LEU A 309 -15.11 -25.08 2.74
CA LEU A 309 -13.89 -24.52 3.32
C LEU A 309 -14.24 -24.02 4.72
N GLY A 310 -13.47 -24.42 5.72
CA GLY A 310 -13.70 -24.04 7.11
C GLY A 310 -12.41 -23.64 7.81
N LEU A 311 -12.52 -22.63 8.68
CA LEU A 311 -11.44 -22.12 9.50
C LEU A 311 -11.81 -22.23 10.98
N ASP A 312 -11.05 -23.01 11.74
CA ASP A 312 -11.19 -23.12 13.20
C ASP A 312 -9.89 -22.73 13.91
N LEU A 313 -10.02 -22.22 15.13
CA LEU A 313 -8.93 -21.74 15.96
C LEU A 313 -8.98 -22.43 17.32
N PRO A 314 -8.46 -23.67 17.43
CA PRO A 314 -8.48 -24.42 18.68
C PRO A 314 -7.66 -23.78 19.82
N SER A 315 -6.81 -22.81 19.49
CA SER A 315 -6.10 -21.97 20.46
C SER A 315 -6.99 -20.89 21.10
N ALA A 316 -7.99 -20.38 20.37
CA ALA A 316 -8.80 -19.25 20.80
C ALA A 316 -10.04 -19.68 21.57
N ARG A 317 -10.05 -19.48 22.89
CA ARG A 317 -11.24 -19.75 23.72
C ARG A 317 -12.19 -18.57 23.63
N GLN A 318 -13.44 -18.81 23.21
CA GLN A 318 -14.45 -17.75 23.05
C GLN A 318 -14.00 -16.60 22.14
N ARG A 319 -13.25 -16.92 21.07
CA ARG A 319 -12.62 -15.95 20.16
C ARG A 319 -11.64 -14.98 20.84
N ARG A 320 -11.03 -15.41 21.94
CA ARG A 320 -9.99 -14.66 22.64
C ARG A 320 -8.69 -15.43 22.69
N LEU A 321 -7.59 -14.70 22.55
CA LEU A 321 -6.23 -15.18 22.73
C LEU A 321 -5.53 -14.34 23.80
N ARG A 322 -4.73 -14.98 24.65
CA ARG A 322 -3.99 -14.32 25.72
C ARG A 322 -2.52 -14.16 25.35
N GLU A 323 -1.87 -13.20 26.00
CA GLU A 323 -0.43 -13.01 25.90
C GLU A 323 0.33 -14.34 26.11
N GLY A 324 1.22 -14.66 25.16
CA GLY A 324 2.01 -15.89 25.15
C GLY A 324 1.30 -17.09 24.50
N ASP A 325 0.03 -16.99 24.11
CA ASP A 325 -0.64 -18.05 23.37
C ASP A 325 -0.07 -18.20 21.95
N THR A 326 -0.06 -19.43 21.45
CA THR A 326 0.24 -19.73 20.04
C THR A 326 -1.02 -19.60 19.20
N VAL A 327 -0.92 -18.93 18.05
CA VAL A 327 -2.02 -18.83 17.09
C VAL A 327 -2.12 -20.13 16.30
N ARG A 328 -2.78 -21.14 16.88
CA ARG A 328 -3.04 -22.42 16.20
C ARG A 328 -4.33 -22.34 15.40
N VAL A 329 -4.22 -22.74 14.14
CA VAL A 329 -5.28 -22.71 13.14
C VAL A 329 -5.48 -24.12 12.60
N GLU A 330 -6.73 -24.56 12.54
CA GLU A 330 -7.15 -25.78 11.83
C GLU A 330 -7.98 -25.35 10.60
N VAL A 331 -7.51 -25.71 9.42
CA VAL A 331 -8.20 -25.44 8.16
C VAL A 331 -8.78 -26.75 7.63
N THR A 332 -10.06 -26.73 7.27
CA THR A 332 -10.72 -27.83 6.52
C THR A 332 -10.80 -27.43 5.06
N ALA A 333 -10.18 -28.20 4.16
CA ALA A 333 -10.22 -27.98 2.73
C ALA A 333 -11.66 -28.05 2.18
N PRO A 334 -11.98 -27.31 1.11
CA PRO A 334 -13.27 -27.45 0.46
C PRO A 334 -13.44 -28.86 -0.14
N ARG A 335 -14.64 -29.17 -0.63
CA ARG A 335 -14.99 -30.46 -1.26
C ARG A 335 -14.37 -30.67 -2.65
N HIS A 336 -13.20 -30.09 -2.91
CA HIS A 336 -12.41 -30.25 -4.13
C HIS A 336 -10.94 -29.95 -3.82
N ASP A 337 -10.05 -30.51 -4.64
CA ASP A 337 -8.63 -30.26 -4.53
C ASP A 337 -8.31 -28.78 -4.74
N SER A 338 -7.51 -28.21 -3.84
CA SER A 338 -7.24 -26.79 -3.81
C SER A 338 -5.87 -26.46 -3.22
N VAL A 339 -5.40 -25.27 -3.54
CA VAL A 339 -4.26 -24.61 -2.94
C VAL A 339 -4.78 -23.61 -1.92
N LEU A 340 -4.23 -23.67 -0.70
CA LEU A 340 -4.62 -22.79 0.39
C LEU A 340 -3.54 -21.76 0.70
N TRP A 341 -3.99 -20.60 1.17
CA TRP A 341 -3.16 -19.54 1.71
C TRP A 341 -3.78 -19.04 3.01
N VAL A 342 -2.99 -18.99 4.09
CA VAL A 342 -3.47 -18.66 5.44
C VAL A 342 -2.66 -17.51 6.01
N ASP A 343 -3.36 -16.45 6.38
CA ASP A 343 -2.77 -15.22 6.91
C ASP A 343 -3.32 -14.91 8.31
N TYR A 344 -2.45 -14.36 9.14
CA TYR A 344 -2.79 -13.82 10.45
C TYR A 344 -2.42 -12.34 10.51
N TYR A 345 -3.43 -11.48 10.63
CA TYR A 345 -3.30 -10.04 10.76
C TYR A 345 -3.31 -9.66 12.23
N THR A 346 -2.27 -8.97 12.64
CA THR A 346 -2.03 -8.58 14.03
C THR A 346 -2.58 -7.18 14.33
N ALA A 347 -2.73 -6.87 15.62
CA ALA A 347 -3.31 -5.61 16.07
C ALA A 347 -2.45 -4.37 15.76
N ASP A 348 -1.13 -4.55 15.55
CA ASP A 348 -0.20 -3.51 15.10
C ASP A 348 -0.24 -3.26 13.58
N GLY A 349 -1.06 -4.02 12.82
CA GLY A 349 -1.22 -3.83 11.38
C GLY A 349 -0.22 -4.59 10.52
N SER A 350 0.40 -5.62 11.08
CA SER A 350 1.29 -6.54 10.37
C SER A 350 0.54 -7.80 9.91
N VAL A 351 1.12 -8.55 8.99
CA VAL A 351 0.57 -9.80 8.44
C VAL A 351 1.62 -10.89 8.54
N MET A 352 1.21 -12.04 9.08
CA MET A 352 2.01 -13.24 9.21
C MET A 352 1.44 -14.32 8.32
N HIS A 353 2.25 -14.83 7.41
CA HIS A 353 1.85 -15.85 6.45
C HIS A 353 2.15 -17.24 7.03
N LEU A 354 1.12 -17.92 7.53
CA LEU A 354 1.28 -19.15 8.33
C LEU A 354 1.78 -20.34 7.51
N ASN A 355 1.60 -20.31 6.19
CA ASN A 355 2.08 -21.32 5.26
C ASN A 355 2.98 -20.74 4.16
N ALA A 356 3.69 -19.64 4.45
CA ALA A 356 4.71 -19.12 3.55
C ALA A 356 5.85 -20.14 3.35
N GLY A 357 6.27 -20.30 2.09
CA GLY A 357 7.34 -21.22 1.71
C GLY A 357 7.45 -21.39 0.20
N ARG A 358 8.44 -22.17 -0.24
CA ARG A 358 8.74 -22.38 -1.68
C ARG A 358 7.67 -23.18 -2.43
N ALA A 359 6.83 -23.92 -1.71
CA ALA A 359 5.83 -24.80 -2.32
C ALA A 359 4.41 -24.39 -1.89
N PRO A 360 3.46 -24.27 -2.84
CA PRO A 360 2.07 -24.02 -2.52
C PRO A 360 1.49 -25.16 -1.67
N THR A 361 0.76 -24.83 -0.61
CA THR A 361 0.09 -25.83 0.23
C THR A 361 -1.12 -26.39 -0.49
N ARG A 362 -1.01 -27.62 -1.00
CA ARG A 362 -2.09 -28.33 -1.67
C ARG A 362 -2.78 -29.25 -0.69
N LEU A 363 -4.10 -29.22 -0.64
CA LEU A 363 -4.91 -30.16 0.12
C LEU A 363 -5.92 -30.86 -0.79
N HIS A 364 -6.18 -32.12 -0.47
CA HIS A 364 -7.25 -32.89 -1.07
C HIS A 364 -8.62 -32.48 -0.52
N ALA A 365 -9.66 -32.82 -1.27
CA ALA A 365 -11.04 -32.53 -0.88
C ALA A 365 -11.36 -32.98 0.56
N GLY A 366 -11.73 -32.03 1.43
CA GLY A 366 -12.09 -32.28 2.84
C GLY A 366 -10.94 -32.63 3.79
N GLU A 367 -9.68 -32.59 3.32
CA GLU A 367 -8.50 -32.78 4.15
C GLU A 367 -8.39 -31.65 5.19
N LYS A 368 -7.84 -31.98 6.38
CA LYS A 368 -7.59 -31.01 7.44
C LYS A 368 -6.10 -30.71 7.55
N LEU A 369 -5.77 -29.44 7.73
CA LEU A 369 -4.41 -28.95 7.93
C LEU A 369 -4.34 -28.14 9.21
N GLU A 370 -3.38 -28.47 10.07
CA GLU A 370 -3.07 -27.66 11.25
C GLU A 370 -1.82 -26.82 11.01
N LEU A 371 -1.92 -25.53 11.33
CA LEU A 371 -0.83 -24.56 11.26
C LEU A 371 -0.61 -23.91 12.64
N GLY A 372 0.61 -23.42 12.88
CA GLY A 372 0.94 -22.70 14.12
C GLY A 372 1.43 -23.56 15.29
N ARG A 373 1.78 -24.84 15.07
CA ARG A 373 2.34 -25.72 16.11
C ARG A 373 3.80 -25.39 16.47
N ASP A 374 4.65 -25.19 15.45
CA ASP A 374 6.09 -24.95 15.61
C ASP A 374 6.47 -23.54 15.16
N ILE A 375 5.92 -22.52 15.83
CA ILE A 375 6.19 -21.11 15.52
C ILE A 375 7.27 -20.53 16.45
N PRO A 376 8.13 -19.61 15.97
CA PRO A 376 9.10 -18.90 16.80
C PRO A 376 8.42 -18.17 17.97
N SER A 377 9.15 -17.95 19.07
CA SER A 377 8.61 -17.19 20.22
C SER A 377 8.22 -15.75 19.87
N SER A 378 8.81 -15.19 18.80
CA SER A 378 8.43 -13.87 18.26
C SER A 378 7.03 -13.84 17.63
N TRP A 379 6.38 -14.99 17.48
CA TRP A 379 5.07 -15.15 16.83
C TRP A 379 3.95 -15.46 17.83
N LEU A 380 4.29 -15.44 19.13
CA LEU A 380 3.30 -15.52 20.20
C LEU A 380 2.51 -14.22 20.30
N VAL A 381 1.28 -14.33 20.79
CA VAL A 381 0.44 -13.17 21.06
C VAL A 381 1.15 -12.24 22.04
N SER A 382 1.38 -11.01 21.62
CA SER A 382 2.14 -10.00 22.34
C SER A 382 1.53 -8.61 22.12
N PRO A 383 1.90 -7.61 22.93
CA PRO A 383 1.43 -6.23 22.73
C PRO A 383 1.81 -5.67 21.34
N PRO A 384 0.98 -4.78 20.76
CA PRO A 384 -0.27 -4.24 21.30
C PRO A 384 -1.42 -5.25 21.24
N PHE A 385 -2.28 -5.23 22.27
CA PHE A 385 -3.48 -6.06 22.31
C PHE A 385 -4.66 -5.37 21.63
N GLY A 386 -5.57 -6.17 21.08
CA GLY A 386 -6.79 -5.73 20.41
C GLY A 386 -7.29 -6.74 19.39
N SER A 387 -8.14 -6.25 18.47
CA SER A 387 -8.71 -7.05 17.40
C SER A 387 -7.63 -7.57 16.47
N VAL A 388 -7.70 -8.85 16.15
CA VAL A 388 -6.86 -9.56 15.17
C VAL A 388 -7.74 -10.37 14.23
N LEU A 389 -7.21 -10.77 13.08
CA LEU A 389 -7.96 -11.50 12.05
C LEU A 389 -7.13 -12.66 11.50
N VAL A 390 -7.76 -13.82 11.34
CA VAL A 390 -7.18 -14.96 10.63
C VAL A 390 -8.00 -15.19 9.38
N THR A 391 -7.34 -15.34 8.24
CA THR A 391 -8.01 -15.56 6.95
C THR A 391 -7.44 -16.79 6.27
N VAL A 392 -8.30 -17.51 5.55
CA VAL A 392 -7.92 -18.55 4.61
C VAL A 392 -8.52 -18.28 3.25
N ILE A 393 -7.70 -18.43 2.21
CA ILE A 393 -8.11 -18.34 0.81
C ILE A 393 -7.82 -19.67 0.14
N SER A 394 -8.79 -20.16 -0.62
CA SER A 394 -8.72 -21.43 -1.33
C SER A 394 -8.96 -21.23 -2.83
N SER A 395 -8.12 -21.85 -3.64
CA SER A 395 -8.22 -21.77 -5.10
C SER A 395 -7.79 -23.08 -5.77
N PRO A 396 -8.41 -23.50 -6.88
CA PRO A 396 -7.93 -24.64 -7.66
C PRO A 396 -6.58 -24.38 -8.35
N MET A 397 -6.17 -23.12 -8.50
CA MET A 397 -4.87 -22.72 -9.04
C MET A 397 -4.00 -22.03 -7.98
N PRO A 398 -2.67 -22.18 -8.05
CA PRO A 398 -1.78 -21.54 -7.09
C PRO A 398 -1.81 -20.01 -7.23
N PHE A 399 -1.56 -19.33 -6.12
CA PHE A 399 -1.33 -17.89 -6.09
C PHE A 399 0.11 -17.64 -6.52
N HIS A 400 0.33 -17.27 -7.78
CA HIS A 400 1.67 -17.12 -8.36
C HIS A 400 2.53 -16.06 -7.63
N GLU A 401 1.89 -15.09 -6.99
CA GLU A 401 2.51 -13.98 -6.25
C GLU A 401 2.80 -14.30 -4.77
N THR A 402 2.46 -15.51 -4.29
CA THR A 402 2.74 -15.91 -2.91
C THR A 402 3.96 -16.84 -2.78
N ALA A 403 4.48 -17.34 -3.90
CA ALA A 403 5.77 -18.04 -3.92
C ALA A 403 6.88 -17.04 -3.56
N ASP A 404 7.72 -17.40 -2.60
CA ASP A 404 8.86 -16.61 -2.10
C ASP A 404 8.52 -15.34 -1.30
N ARG A 405 7.29 -15.22 -0.77
CA ARG A 405 6.96 -14.14 0.16
C ARG A 405 7.73 -14.24 1.48
N PRO A 406 8.09 -13.09 2.09
CA PRO A 406 8.58 -13.11 3.46
C PRO A 406 7.48 -13.69 4.37
N PRO A 407 7.84 -14.39 5.46
CA PRO A 407 6.86 -14.96 6.36
C PRO A 407 6.10 -13.89 7.18
N PHE A 408 6.55 -12.64 7.14
CA PHE A 408 5.99 -11.48 7.83
C PHE A 408 6.18 -10.21 6.99
N GLU A 409 5.14 -9.40 6.83
CA GLU A 409 5.19 -8.08 6.17
C GLU A 409 4.10 -7.13 6.70
N LEU A 410 4.17 -5.84 6.35
CA LEU A 410 3.14 -4.86 6.72
C LEU A 410 1.88 -5.04 5.87
N ALA A 411 0.70 -4.92 6.49
CA ALA A 411 -0.56 -5.05 5.76
C ALA A 411 -0.71 -4.01 4.64
N SER A 412 -0.15 -2.81 4.81
CA SER A 412 -0.16 -1.77 3.77
C SER A 412 0.56 -2.18 2.50
N ALA A 413 1.64 -2.97 2.61
CA ALA A 413 2.34 -3.53 1.46
C ALA A 413 1.57 -4.71 0.85
N TYR A 414 0.98 -5.55 1.71
CA TYR A 414 0.32 -6.78 1.29
C TYR A 414 -1.02 -6.56 0.57
N LEU A 415 -1.86 -5.64 1.05
CA LEU A 415 -3.26 -5.54 0.63
C LEU A 415 -3.46 -5.24 -0.85
N LEU A 416 -2.58 -4.42 -1.46
CA LEU A 416 -2.63 -4.14 -2.89
C LEU A 416 -2.39 -5.42 -3.69
N GLN A 417 -1.37 -6.18 -3.31
CA GLN A 417 -1.00 -7.42 -3.99
C GLN A 417 -2.03 -8.52 -3.75
N LEU A 418 -2.65 -8.59 -2.57
CA LEU A 418 -3.77 -9.50 -2.33
C LEU A 418 -4.92 -9.23 -3.32
N ARG A 419 -5.26 -7.96 -3.59
CA ARG A 419 -6.29 -7.60 -4.57
C ARG A 419 -5.89 -8.02 -5.99
N GLU A 420 -4.64 -7.80 -6.38
CA GLU A 420 -4.10 -8.20 -7.67
C GLU A 420 -4.11 -9.72 -7.84
N ALA A 421 -3.62 -10.46 -6.84
CA ALA A 421 -3.62 -11.92 -6.82
C ALA A 421 -5.03 -12.48 -6.97
N LEU A 422 -6.01 -11.94 -6.23
CA LEU A 422 -7.41 -12.37 -6.31
C LEU A 422 -8.06 -12.04 -7.66
N ALA A 423 -7.72 -10.89 -8.26
CA ALA A 423 -8.22 -10.49 -9.57
C ALA A 423 -7.60 -11.29 -10.73
N ALA A 424 -6.31 -11.61 -10.63
CA ALA A 424 -5.57 -12.38 -11.64
C ALA A 424 -5.86 -13.90 -11.57
N ASN A 425 -6.32 -14.40 -10.43
CA ASN A 425 -6.57 -15.81 -10.20
C ASN A 425 -7.77 -16.32 -11.03
N LYS A 426 -7.54 -17.29 -11.90
CA LYS A 426 -8.58 -17.89 -12.77
C LYS A 426 -9.36 -19.03 -12.10
N GLY A 427 -9.40 -19.07 -10.76
CA GLY A 427 -10.15 -20.05 -9.98
C GLY A 427 -11.67 -19.91 -10.11
N GLY A 428 -12.15 -18.81 -10.70
CA GLY A 428 -13.57 -18.58 -10.98
C GLY A 428 -14.41 -18.71 -9.72
N ASP A 429 -15.53 -19.42 -9.80
CA ASP A 429 -16.42 -19.67 -8.65
C ASP A 429 -15.80 -20.54 -7.55
N ARG A 430 -14.69 -21.23 -7.81
CA ARG A 430 -13.98 -22.06 -6.82
C ARG A 430 -12.90 -21.29 -6.06
N LEU A 431 -12.65 -20.04 -6.42
CA LEU A 431 -11.91 -19.11 -5.55
C LEU A 431 -12.84 -18.69 -4.42
N ILE A 432 -12.52 -19.07 -3.19
CA ILE A 432 -13.35 -18.87 -2.00
C ILE A 432 -12.46 -18.54 -0.80
N ALA A 433 -13.07 -17.98 0.24
CA ALA A 433 -12.35 -17.63 1.46
C ALA A 433 -13.19 -17.94 2.70
N ASP A 434 -12.52 -17.99 3.85
CA ASP A 434 -13.15 -17.93 5.16
C ASP A 434 -12.25 -17.12 6.11
N PHE A 435 -12.82 -16.55 7.16
CA PHE A 435 -12.07 -15.73 8.09
C PHE A 435 -12.74 -15.66 9.48
N VAL A 436 -11.91 -15.47 10.50
CA VAL A 436 -12.35 -15.39 11.91
C VAL A 436 -11.68 -14.20 12.58
N PHE A 437 -12.49 -13.33 13.18
CA PHE A 437 -12.03 -12.26 14.06
C PHE A 437 -11.84 -12.76 15.48
N LEU A 438 -10.79 -12.29 16.13
CA LEU A 438 -10.45 -12.61 17.51
C LEU A 438 -10.05 -11.34 18.25
N GLU A 439 -10.09 -11.40 19.57
CA GLU A 439 -9.54 -10.37 20.45
C GLU A 439 -8.32 -10.91 21.17
N THR A 440 -7.25 -10.11 21.22
CA THR A 440 -6.07 -10.42 22.02
C THR A 440 -6.12 -9.61 23.33
N GLU A 441 -5.75 -10.24 24.45
CA GLU A 441 -5.77 -9.61 25.77
C GLU A 441 -4.50 -9.93 26.57
N ALA A 442 -4.14 -9.03 27.48
CA ALA A 442 -3.12 -9.30 28.49
C ALA A 442 -3.54 -10.49 29.38
N ARG A 443 -2.55 -11.15 29.99
CA ARG A 443 -2.76 -12.39 30.75
C ARG A 443 -3.69 -12.27 31.95
#